data_AF-A0A962P8R6-F1
#
_entry.id   AF-A0A962P8R6-F1
#
_cell.length_a   1.000
_cell.length_b   1.000
_cell.length_c   1.000
_cell.angle_alpha   90.00
_cell.angle_beta   90.00
_cell.angle_gamma   90.00
#
_symmetry.space_group_name_H-M   'P 1'
#
loop_
_entity.id
_entity.type
_entity.pdbx_description
1 polymer ?
#
loop_
_entity_poly.entity_id
_entity_poly.type
_entity_poly.pdbx_seq_one_letter_code
_entity_poly.pdbx_strand_id
1 'polypeptide(L)'
;MNIRILCTLFFLLSHVTLAAELTPEGYVKAYSSGTEQEQSINESLAWAGLSDPEIFDPIEQQLLNAYLSKQSKDKIDYLSWLAKGLGFSGNPKYIPSLTTIAKDAKSKKLRRHAESALAILSKYQQWNPIIAPDAGIGLPYPTTSQRLKNMLDSNDMELIRVAAKRMYLSRMSDHELISTASKLIEKHYQSDGDKVFIDTVAWLCKAVANSKNPQYKPLIERVSTSANNKKLRNYARKYLNYYN
;
A
#
# COMPACT_ATOMS: atom_id res chain seq x y z
N MET A 1 -21.94 -34.37 38.94
CA MET A 1 -21.98 -32.90 39.08
C MET A 1 -20.94 -32.35 38.12
N ASN A 2 -21.38 -31.92 36.93
CA ASN A 2 -20.49 -31.60 35.80
C ASN A 2 -20.15 -30.12 35.79
N ILE A 3 -18.88 -29.78 36.03
CA ILE A 3 -18.35 -28.42 35.86
C ILE A 3 -18.07 -28.21 34.36
N ARG A 4 -18.85 -27.34 33.72
CA ARG A 4 -18.58 -26.86 32.37
C ARG A 4 -17.53 -25.75 32.44
N ILE A 5 -16.34 -26.04 31.92
CA ILE A 5 -15.31 -25.03 31.66
C ILE A 5 -15.76 -24.21 30.45
N LEU A 6 -16.13 -22.96 30.70
CA LEU A 6 -16.45 -21.97 29.68
C LEU A 6 -15.12 -21.45 29.11
N CYS A 7 -14.67 -22.00 27.97
CA CYS A 7 -13.59 -21.41 27.19
C CYS A 7 -14.09 -20.13 26.52
N THR A 8 -13.94 -19.00 27.21
CA THR A 8 -14.01 -17.68 26.59
C THR A 8 -12.83 -17.55 25.63
N LEU A 9 -13.11 -17.66 24.33
CA LEU A 9 -12.20 -17.22 23.28
C LEU A 9 -11.99 -15.71 23.46
N PHE A 10 -10.90 -15.35 24.10
CA PHE A 10 -10.39 -13.99 24.09
C PHE A 10 -9.91 -13.71 22.66
N PHE A 11 -10.78 -13.19 21.81
CA PHE A 11 -10.35 -12.51 20.59
C PHE A 11 -9.55 -11.29 21.07
N LEU A 12 -8.23 -11.45 21.14
CA LEU A 12 -7.30 -10.33 21.10
C LEU A 12 -7.55 -9.63 19.76
N LEU A 13 -8.48 -8.68 19.77
CA LEU A 13 -8.43 -7.53 18.88
C LEU A 13 -7.09 -6.88 19.21
N SER A 14 -6.04 -7.31 18.52
CA SER A 14 -4.83 -6.51 18.39
C SER A 14 -5.33 -5.18 17.85
N HIS A 15 -5.43 -4.20 18.74
CA HIS A 15 -5.51 -2.82 18.36
C HIS A 15 -4.29 -2.62 17.49
N VAL A 16 -4.51 -2.63 16.17
CA VAL A 16 -3.61 -1.96 15.26
C VAL A 16 -3.77 -0.51 15.69
N THR A 17 -3.01 -0.10 16.70
CA THR A 17 -2.63 1.29 16.88
C THR A 17 -2.24 1.73 15.49
N LEU A 18 -2.97 2.70 14.95
CA LEU A 18 -2.62 3.33 13.70
C LEU A 18 -1.17 3.78 13.92
N ALA A 19 -0.21 3.04 13.36
CA ALA A 19 1.20 3.35 13.55
C ALA A 19 1.34 4.82 13.16
N ALA A 20 1.88 5.63 14.07
CA ALA A 20 2.08 7.05 13.81
C ALA A 20 2.75 7.18 12.45
N GLU A 21 2.20 8.04 11.60
CA GLU A 21 2.71 8.21 10.25
C GLU A 21 4.19 8.59 10.31
N LEU A 22 5.03 7.79 9.65
CA LEU A 22 6.46 8.05 9.66
C LEU A 22 6.77 9.22 8.73
N THR A 23 7.47 10.22 9.27
CA THR A 23 8.18 11.21 8.45
C THR A 23 9.38 10.54 7.76
N PRO A 24 10.01 11.19 6.75
CA PRO A 24 11.28 10.75 6.19
C PRO A 24 12.30 10.33 7.27
N GLU A 25 12.49 11.14 8.32
CA GLU A 25 13.40 10.87 9.44
C GLU A 25 12.93 9.67 10.28
N GLY A 26 11.62 9.50 10.41
CA GLY A 26 11.00 8.33 11.03
C GLY A 26 11.38 7.03 10.32
N TYR A 27 11.42 7.03 8.98
CA TYR A 27 11.86 5.86 8.21
C TYR A 27 13.35 5.56 8.40
N VAL A 28 14.21 6.59 8.41
CA VAL A 28 15.65 6.43 8.70
C VAL A 28 15.85 5.72 10.04
N LYS A 29 15.17 6.19 11.09
CA LYS A 29 15.23 5.59 12.42
C LYS A 29 14.70 4.14 12.42
N ALA A 30 13.59 3.89 11.73
CA ALA A 30 12.98 2.57 11.66
C ALA A 30 13.92 1.52 11.03
N TYR A 31 14.57 1.86 9.92
CA TYR A 31 15.51 0.94 9.26
C TYR A 31 16.86 0.79 9.96
N SER A 32 17.26 1.80 10.76
CA SER A 32 18.50 1.75 11.54
C SER A 32 18.39 0.87 12.79
N SER A 33 17.18 0.61 13.29
CA SER A 33 16.95 -0.11 14.55
C SER A 33 16.72 -1.63 14.39
N GLY A 34 16.50 -2.12 13.17
CA GLY A 34 16.40 -3.57 12.88
C GLY A 34 15.32 -4.30 13.70
N THR A 35 14.09 -3.80 13.68
CA THR A 35 12.95 -4.29 14.50
C THR A 35 12.03 -5.22 13.71
N GLU A 36 11.43 -6.24 14.32
CA GLU A 36 10.48 -7.23 13.73
C GLU A 36 9.23 -6.65 13.01
N GLN A 37 9.15 -5.34 12.84
CA GLN A 37 8.07 -4.58 12.21
C GLN A 37 8.37 -4.21 10.74
N GLU A 38 9.36 -4.83 10.09
CA GLU A 38 9.76 -4.43 8.74
C GLU A 38 8.63 -4.58 7.73
N GLN A 39 7.76 -5.57 7.90
CA GLN A 39 6.58 -5.70 7.06
C GLN A 39 5.68 -4.46 7.15
N SER A 40 5.35 -3.98 8.35
CA SER A 40 4.45 -2.83 8.52
C SER A 40 5.10 -1.53 8.05
N ILE A 41 6.41 -1.36 8.30
CA ILE A 41 7.19 -0.23 7.78
C ILE A 41 7.21 -0.24 6.25
N ASN A 42 7.40 -1.39 5.62
CA ASN A 42 7.38 -1.51 4.16
C ASN A 42 5.97 -1.28 3.59
N GLU A 43 4.94 -1.74 4.28
CA GLU A 43 3.55 -1.47 3.90
C GLU A 43 3.20 0.02 3.97
N SER A 44 3.80 0.79 4.90
CA SER A 44 3.65 2.24 4.91
C SER A 44 4.45 2.93 3.82
N LEU A 45 5.66 2.45 3.53
CA LEU A 45 6.55 3.00 2.50
C LEU A 45 5.95 2.91 1.09
N ALA A 46 5.15 1.87 0.82
CA ALA A 46 4.49 1.63 -0.47
C ALA A 46 3.56 2.76 -0.97
N TRP A 47 3.20 3.72 -0.11
CA TRP A 47 2.38 4.90 -0.45
C TRP A 47 2.94 6.18 0.21
N ALA A 48 4.23 6.16 0.55
CA ALA A 48 4.94 7.31 1.10
C ALA A 48 5.45 8.26 0.00
N GLY A 49 5.78 7.74 -1.18
CA GLY A 49 6.29 8.56 -2.29
C GLY A 49 7.74 9.02 -2.10
N LEU A 50 8.52 8.28 -1.32
CA LEU A 50 9.88 8.65 -0.93
C LEU A 50 10.91 7.99 -1.85
N SER A 51 11.92 8.75 -2.26
CA SER A 51 13.04 8.26 -3.10
C SER A 51 14.43 8.67 -2.57
N ASP A 52 14.47 9.35 -1.42
CA ASP A 52 15.67 9.96 -0.86
C ASP A 52 16.71 8.92 -0.41
N PRO A 53 17.94 8.94 -0.95
CA PRO A 53 18.97 7.99 -0.59
C PRO A 53 19.27 7.87 0.91
N GLU A 54 19.08 8.93 1.70
CA GLU A 54 19.33 8.88 3.14
C GLU A 54 18.42 7.85 3.85
N ILE A 55 17.24 7.59 3.29
CA ILE A 55 16.28 6.58 3.79
C ILE A 55 16.68 5.17 3.35
N PHE A 56 17.15 5.03 2.12
CA PHE A 56 17.28 3.73 1.44
C PHE A 56 18.71 3.17 1.43
N ASP A 57 19.73 4.00 1.56
CA ASP A 57 21.14 3.56 1.65
C ASP A 57 21.38 2.61 2.84
N PRO A 58 20.81 2.82 4.04
CA PRO A 58 20.91 1.86 5.13
C PRO A 58 20.28 0.49 4.80
N ILE A 59 19.23 0.46 3.96
CA ILE A 59 18.59 -0.78 3.51
C ILE A 59 19.51 -1.52 2.52
N GLU A 60 20.06 -0.80 1.54
CA GLU A 60 21.01 -1.33 0.56
C GLU A 60 22.23 -1.93 1.25
N GLN A 61 22.85 -1.20 2.19
CA GLN A 61 24.03 -1.67 2.93
C GLN A 61 23.74 -2.97 3.68
N GLN A 62 22.60 -3.06 4.37
CA GLN A 62 22.22 -4.27 5.10
C GLN A 62 22.01 -5.48 4.18
N LEU A 63 21.46 -5.26 2.99
CA LEU A 63 21.32 -6.31 1.98
C LEU A 63 22.69 -6.78 1.46
N LEU A 64 23.56 -5.84 1.06
CA LEU A 64 24.87 -6.14 0.48
C LEU A 64 25.82 -6.81 1.50
N ASN A 65 25.68 -6.50 2.79
CA ASN A 65 26.48 -7.14 3.84
C ASN A 65 26.05 -8.59 4.13
N ALA A 66 24.83 -9.00 3.74
CA ALA A 66 24.25 -10.27 4.18
C ALA A 66 23.94 -11.28 3.05
N TYR A 67 23.81 -10.84 1.79
CA TYR A 67 23.22 -11.64 0.71
C TYR A 67 24.01 -12.90 0.29
N LEU A 68 25.33 -12.91 0.45
CA LEU A 68 26.19 -14.06 0.10
C LEU A 68 26.28 -15.12 1.21
N SER A 69 25.94 -14.75 2.45
CA SER A 69 26.09 -15.61 3.61
C SER A 69 24.91 -16.57 3.78
N LYS A 70 25.16 -17.73 4.38
CA LYS A 70 24.07 -18.62 4.83
C LYS A 70 23.39 -17.97 6.03
N GLN A 71 22.09 -17.74 5.92
CA GLN A 71 21.29 -17.07 6.95
C GLN A 71 20.20 -18.00 7.49
N SER A 72 19.69 -17.69 8.69
CA SER A 72 18.47 -18.31 9.20
C SER A 72 17.26 -17.96 8.32
N LYS A 73 16.18 -18.72 8.44
CA LYS A 73 14.93 -18.45 7.71
C LYS A 73 14.40 -17.05 8.03
N ASP A 74 14.37 -16.68 9.31
CA ASP A 74 13.85 -15.39 9.76
C ASP A 74 14.70 -14.23 9.22
N LYS A 75 16.03 -14.40 9.18
CA LYS A 75 16.91 -13.38 8.58
C LYS A 75 16.72 -13.28 7.06
N ILE A 76 16.43 -14.37 6.36
CA ILE A 76 16.07 -14.30 4.93
C ILE A 76 14.74 -13.57 4.73
N ASP A 77 13.78 -13.76 5.63
CA ASP A 77 12.47 -13.10 5.57
C ASP A 77 12.62 -11.60 5.81
N TYR A 78 13.41 -11.22 6.80
CA TYR A 78 13.87 -9.85 7.02
C TYR A 78 14.50 -9.21 5.77
N LEU A 79 15.52 -9.85 5.19
CA LEU A 79 16.20 -9.34 4.00
C LEU A 79 15.25 -9.27 2.79
N SER A 80 14.26 -10.16 2.71
CA SER A 80 13.25 -10.13 1.66
C SER A 80 12.35 -8.88 1.76
N TRP A 81 12.01 -8.47 2.99
CA TRP A 81 11.31 -7.21 3.24
C TRP A 81 12.16 -5.99 2.91
N LEU A 82 13.44 -6.00 3.29
CA LEU A 82 14.38 -4.94 2.91
C LEU A 82 14.50 -4.80 1.38
N ALA A 83 14.65 -5.91 0.65
CA ALA A 83 14.71 -5.87 -0.82
C ALA A 83 13.45 -5.23 -1.42
N LYS A 84 12.27 -5.60 -0.91
CA LYS A 84 11.00 -4.99 -1.33
C LYS A 84 10.94 -3.49 -1.01
N GLY A 85 11.41 -3.09 0.17
CA GLY A 85 11.52 -1.67 0.56
C GLY A 85 12.42 -0.88 -0.34
N LEU A 86 13.58 -1.42 -0.69
CA LEU A 86 14.50 -0.82 -1.65
C LEU A 86 13.84 -0.67 -3.03
N GLY A 87 12.97 -1.61 -3.41
CA GLY A 87 12.11 -1.47 -4.60
C GLY A 87 11.16 -0.27 -4.52
N PHE A 88 10.54 0.00 -3.37
CA PHE A 88 9.65 1.17 -3.21
C PHE A 88 10.35 2.52 -3.32
N SER A 89 11.68 2.57 -3.25
CA SER A 89 12.44 3.81 -3.47
C SER A 89 12.20 4.42 -4.85
N GLY A 90 11.90 3.60 -5.87
CA GLY A 90 11.86 4.08 -7.25
C GLY A 90 13.17 4.68 -7.76
N ASN A 91 14.27 4.59 -6.99
CA ASN A 91 15.51 5.29 -7.28
C ASN A 91 16.45 4.38 -8.10
N PRO A 92 16.79 4.74 -9.35
CA PRO A 92 17.61 3.90 -10.23
C PRO A 92 19.00 3.55 -9.67
N LYS A 93 19.51 4.32 -8.70
CA LYS A 93 20.76 4.03 -7.99
C LYS A 93 20.82 2.59 -7.48
N TYR A 94 19.70 2.01 -7.06
CA TYR A 94 19.64 0.70 -6.42
C TYR A 94 19.49 -0.48 -7.39
N ILE A 95 19.31 -0.21 -8.69
CA ILE A 95 19.18 -1.26 -9.73
C ILE A 95 20.41 -2.19 -9.74
N PRO A 96 21.67 -1.72 -9.71
CA PRO A 96 22.85 -2.59 -9.72
C PRO A 96 22.91 -3.52 -8.50
N SER A 97 22.58 -3.02 -7.31
CA SER A 97 22.58 -3.80 -6.07
C SER A 97 21.49 -4.86 -6.08
N LEU A 98 20.26 -4.50 -6.44
CA LEU A 98 19.15 -5.45 -6.57
C LEU A 98 19.44 -6.51 -7.65
N THR A 99 20.08 -6.14 -8.76
CA THR A 99 20.49 -7.06 -9.82
C THR A 99 21.53 -8.06 -9.31
N THR A 100 22.55 -7.57 -8.61
CA THR A 100 23.57 -8.42 -7.97
C THR A 100 22.93 -9.40 -6.98
N ILE A 101 22.02 -8.95 -6.13
CA ILE A 101 21.33 -9.80 -5.16
C ILE A 101 20.43 -10.82 -5.87
N ALA A 102 19.70 -10.41 -6.90
CA ALA A 102 18.84 -11.29 -7.70
C ALA A 102 19.63 -12.44 -8.35
N LYS A 103 20.86 -12.16 -8.79
CA LYS A 103 21.74 -13.13 -9.43
C LYS A 103 22.47 -14.02 -8.42
N ASP A 104 23.13 -13.40 -7.44
CA ASP A 104 24.21 -14.03 -6.69
C ASP A 104 23.85 -14.36 -5.24
N ALA A 105 22.69 -13.92 -4.72
CA ALA A 105 22.33 -14.20 -3.34
C ALA A 105 22.25 -15.71 -3.06
N LYS A 106 22.78 -16.13 -1.91
CA LYS A 106 22.84 -17.55 -1.51
C LYS A 106 21.45 -18.16 -1.38
N SER A 107 20.49 -17.36 -0.90
CA SER A 107 19.09 -17.76 -0.73
C SER A 107 18.28 -17.56 -2.00
N LYS A 108 17.67 -18.64 -2.50
CA LYS A 108 16.71 -18.59 -3.61
C LYS A 108 15.49 -17.69 -3.31
N LYS A 109 15.04 -17.63 -2.06
CA LYS A 109 13.94 -16.75 -1.66
C LYS A 109 14.35 -15.29 -1.81
N LEU A 110 15.53 -14.92 -1.31
CA LEU A 110 16.04 -13.56 -1.43
C LEU A 110 16.24 -13.14 -2.90
N ARG A 111 16.77 -14.03 -3.75
CA ARG A 111 16.88 -13.78 -5.21
C ARG A 111 15.54 -13.38 -5.83
N ARG A 112 14.49 -14.16 -5.57
CA ARG A 112 13.13 -13.87 -6.06
C ARG A 112 12.56 -12.55 -5.55
N HIS A 113 12.85 -12.19 -4.30
CA HIS A 113 12.41 -10.91 -3.75
C HIS A 113 13.17 -9.73 -4.36
N ALA A 114 14.45 -9.89 -4.68
CA ALA A 114 15.22 -8.88 -5.41
C ALA A 114 14.74 -8.72 -6.88
N GLU A 115 14.41 -9.82 -7.57
CA GLU A 115 13.77 -9.78 -8.90
C GLU A 115 12.44 -9.01 -8.86
N SER A 116 11.60 -9.32 -7.86
CA SER A 116 10.33 -8.60 -7.65
C SER A 116 10.56 -7.12 -7.32
N ALA A 117 11.57 -6.82 -6.51
CA ALA A 117 11.93 -5.44 -6.16
C ALA A 117 12.36 -4.63 -7.38
N LEU A 118 13.07 -5.21 -8.35
CA LEU A 118 13.41 -4.53 -9.62
C LEU A 118 12.16 -4.13 -10.39
N ALA A 119 11.17 -5.03 -10.50
CA ALA A 119 9.90 -4.72 -11.16
C ALA A 119 9.09 -3.65 -10.42
N ILE A 120 9.12 -3.67 -9.08
CA ILE A 120 8.51 -2.64 -8.24
C ILE A 120 9.24 -1.30 -8.44
N LEU A 121 10.57 -1.28 -8.48
CA LEU A 121 11.38 -0.07 -8.60
C LEU A 121 11.02 0.73 -9.86
N SER A 122 10.98 0.09 -11.03
CA SER A 122 10.62 0.78 -12.27
C SER A 122 9.24 1.45 -12.21
N LYS A 123 8.32 0.86 -11.45
CA LYS A 123 6.98 1.41 -11.25
C LYS A 123 6.97 2.56 -10.25
N TYR A 124 7.70 2.41 -9.14
CA TYR A 124 7.81 3.44 -8.12
C TYR A 124 8.62 4.65 -8.55
N GLN A 125 9.51 4.49 -9.54
CA GLN A 125 10.16 5.61 -10.22
C GLN A 125 9.15 6.59 -10.84
N GLN A 126 8.01 6.08 -11.32
CA GLN A 126 6.92 6.89 -11.87
C GLN A 126 5.96 7.36 -10.77
N TRP A 127 5.70 6.51 -9.78
CA TRP A 127 4.69 6.77 -8.76
C TRP A 127 5.16 7.74 -7.67
N ASN A 128 6.42 7.69 -7.25
CA ASN A 128 6.89 8.50 -6.13
C ASN A 128 6.72 10.01 -6.35
N PRO A 129 7.10 10.58 -7.52
CA PRO A 129 6.88 12.00 -7.80
C PRO A 129 5.39 12.40 -7.84
N ILE A 130 4.49 11.46 -8.12
CA ILE A 130 3.04 11.69 -8.06
C ILE A 130 2.57 11.66 -6.61
N ILE A 131 2.94 10.63 -5.86
CA ILE A 131 2.50 10.40 -4.49
C ILE A 131 2.93 11.59 -3.61
N ALA A 132 4.20 11.96 -3.65
CA ALA A 132 4.78 13.01 -2.83
C ALA A 132 5.76 13.85 -3.65
N PRO A 133 5.28 14.87 -4.39
CA PRO A 133 6.16 15.75 -5.14
C PRO A 133 7.12 16.47 -4.20
N ASP A 134 8.39 16.57 -4.60
CA ASP A 134 9.47 17.22 -3.85
C ASP A 134 9.68 16.68 -2.42
N ALA A 135 9.37 15.40 -2.18
CA ALA A 135 9.57 14.77 -0.88
C ALA A 135 11.01 14.28 -0.69
N GLY A 136 11.72 14.91 0.25
CA GLY A 136 13.07 14.56 0.69
C GLY A 136 13.30 14.95 2.16
N ILE A 137 14.43 14.54 2.73
CA ILE A 137 14.81 14.92 4.10
C ILE A 137 14.91 16.45 4.20
N GLY A 138 14.32 17.02 5.24
CA GLY A 138 14.31 18.47 5.46
C GLY A 138 13.37 19.29 4.57
N LEU A 139 12.59 18.64 3.69
CA LEU A 139 11.55 19.30 2.88
C LEU A 139 10.15 19.13 3.51
N PRO A 140 9.19 20.03 3.22
CA PRO A 140 7.81 19.83 3.62
C PRO A 140 7.25 18.52 3.05
N TYR A 141 6.99 17.56 3.93
CA TYR A 141 6.42 16.27 3.52
C TYR A 141 4.88 16.35 3.49
N PRO A 142 4.23 16.03 2.35
CA PRO A 142 2.77 16.11 2.24
C PRO A 142 2.09 15.17 3.23
N THR A 143 0.94 15.58 3.77
CA THR A 143 0.15 14.74 4.68
C THR A 143 -0.37 13.48 3.99
N THR A 144 -0.77 12.46 4.76
CA THR A 144 -1.47 11.29 4.20
C THR A 144 -2.63 11.69 3.29
N SER A 145 -3.48 12.65 3.70
CA SER A 145 -4.61 13.08 2.87
C SER A 145 -4.14 13.66 1.54
N GLN A 146 -3.11 14.50 1.54
CA GLN A 146 -2.57 15.08 0.32
C GLN A 146 -1.98 14.01 -0.61
N ARG A 147 -1.20 13.06 -0.07
CA ARG A 147 -0.64 11.96 -0.88
C ARG A 147 -1.71 11.09 -1.50
N LEU A 148 -2.73 10.71 -0.73
CA LEU A 148 -3.85 9.94 -1.24
C LEU A 148 -4.64 10.71 -2.30
N LYS A 149 -4.80 12.03 -2.12
CA LYS A 149 -5.43 12.89 -3.12
C LYS A 149 -4.62 12.88 -4.42
N ASN A 150 -3.31 13.07 -4.35
CA ASN A 150 -2.45 13.04 -5.54
C ASN A 150 -2.54 11.68 -6.28
N MET A 151 -2.60 10.57 -5.54
CA MET A 151 -2.76 9.24 -6.11
C MET A 151 -4.12 9.06 -6.81
N LEU A 152 -5.21 9.57 -6.22
CA LEU A 152 -6.55 9.56 -6.83
C LEU A 152 -6.62 10.44 -8.08
N ASP A 153 -5.93 11.58 -8.07
CA ASP A 153 -5.89 12.52 -9.19
C ASP A 153 -4.98 12.05 -10.35
N SER A 154 -4.25 10.95 -10.16
CA SER A 154 -3.41 10.36 -11.21
C SER A 154 -4.24 9.73 -12.34
N ASN A 155 -3.61 9.51 -13.50
CA ASN A 155 -4.22 8.74 -14.60
C ASN A 155 -3.88 7.23 -14.54
N ASP A 156 -3.21 6.78 -13.47
CA ASP A 156 -2.79 5.39 -13.31
C ASP A 156 -3.82 4.62 -12.47
N MET A 157 -4.56 3.72 -13.11
CA MET A 157 -5.60 2.92 -12.45
C MET A 157 -5.06 2.02 -11.34
N GLU A 158 -3.81 1.59 -11.42
CA GLU A 158 -3.20 0.82 -10.34
C GLU A 158 -2.86 1.71 -9.13
N LEU A 159 -2.41 2.94 -9.37
CA LEU A 159 -2.11 3.90 -8.30
C LEU A 159 -3.38 4.35 -7.58
N ILE A 160 -4.43 4.68 -8.34
CA ILE A 160 -5.77 4.96 -7.81
C ILE A 160 -6.27 3.80 -6.93
N ARG A 161 -6.03 2.55 -7.36
CA ARG A 161 -6.42 1.37 -6.58
C ARG A 161 -5.67 1.27 -5.25
N VAL A 162 -4.37 1.60 -5.23
CA VAL A 162 -3.59 1.64 -3.99
C VAL A 162 -4.19 2.69 -3.03
N ALA A 163 -4.53 3.88 -3.54
CA ALA A 163 -5.17 4.92 -2.74
C ALA A 163 -6.52 4.46 -2.17
N ALA A 164 -7.39 3.90 -3.01
CA ALA A 164 -8.70 3.39 -2.59
C ALA A 164 -8.59 2.30 -1.51
N LYS A 165 -7.64 1.38 -1.65
CA LYS A 165 -7.34 0.36 -0.63
C LYS A 165 -6.90 0.99 0.67
N ARG A 166 -6.02 2.00 0.62
CA ARG A 166 -5.52 2.69 1.81
C ARG A 166 -6.64 3.45 2.51
N MET A 167 -7.47 4.20 1.78
CA MET A 167 -8.66 4.87 2.32
C MET A 167 -9.57 3.89 3.09
N TYR A 168 -9.84 2.72 2.50
CA TYR A 168 -10.64 1.69 3.16
C TYR A 168 -9.98 1.14 4.43
N LEU A 169 -8.71 0.73 4.36
CA LEU A 169 -7.99 0.11 5.47
C LEU A 169 -7.80 1.08 6.64
N SER A 170 -7.56 2.36 6.35
CA SER A 170 -7.42 3.42 7.35
C SER A 170 -8.75 3.98 7.84
N ARG A 171 -9.89 3.45 7.36
CA ARG A 171 -11.24 3.95 7.66
C ARG A 171 -11.38 5.46 7.48
N MET A 172 -10.78 5.98 6.40
CA MET A 172 -10.70 7.41 6.15
C MET A 172 -12.10 8.02 5.99
N SER A 173 -12.36 9.09 6.73
CA SER A 173 -13.60 9.86 6.70
C SER A 173 -13.42 11.28 6.12
N ASP A 174 -12.23 11.57 5.59
CA ASP A 174 -11.90 12.84 4.94
C ASP A 174 -12.87 13.11 3.78
N HIS A 175 -13.63 14.21 3.89
CA HIS A 175 -14.70 14.54 2.96
C HIS A 175 -14.16 14.81 1.55
N GLU A 176 -13.00 15.44 1.44
CA GLU A 176 -12.39 15.75 0.14
C GLU A 176 -12.00 14.46 -0.57
N LEU A 177 -11.32 13.54 0.11
CA LEU A 177 -10.92 12.26 -0.47
C LEU A 177 -12.11 11.40 -0.90
N ILE A 178 -13.16 11.34 -0.07
CA ILE A 178 -14.37 10.58 -0.41
C ILE A 178 -15.07 11.19 -1.63
N SER A 179 -15.14 12.53 -1.70
CA SER A 179 -15.69 13.27 -2.84
C SER A 179 -14.89 13.04 -4.13
N THR A 180 -13.55 13.04 -4.05
CA THR A 180 -12.68 12.73 -5.20
C THR A 180 -12.89 11.29 -5.65
N ALA A 181 -12.91 10.33 -4.72
CA ALA A 181 -13.18 8.93 -5.05
C ALA A 181 -14.59 8.73 -5.65
N SER A 182 -15.61 9.45 -5.19
CA SER A 182 -16.97 9.35 -5.74
C SER A 182 -17.04 9.87 -7.17
N LYS A 183 -16.35 10.97 -7.49
CA LYS A 183 -16.26 11.50 -8.86
C LYS A 183 -15.58 10.50 -9.81
N LEU A 184 -14.54 9.80 -9.35
CA LEU A 184 -13.90 8.74 -10.14
C LEU A 184 -14.85 7.57 -10.39
N ILE A 185 -15.68 7.17 -9.41
CA ILE A 185 -16.71 6.17 -9.63
C ILE A 185 -17.69 6.65 -10.70
N GLU A 186 -18.23 7.86 -10.59
CA GLU A 186 -19.18 8.44 -11.56
C GLU A 186 -18.61 8.46 -12.98
N LYS A 187 -17.33 8.82 -13.12
CA LYS A 187 -16.63 8.85 -14.40
C LYS A 187 -16.46 7.46 -15.04
N HIS A 188 -16.30 6.40 -14.22
CA HIS A 188 -15.77 5.12 -14.70
C HIS A 188 -16.72 3.92 -14.57
N TYR A 189 -17.81 4.00 -13.81
CA TYR A 189 -18.63 2.80 -13.53
C TYR A 189 -19.36 2.23 -14.74
N GLN A 190 -19.57 3.03 -15.78
CA GLN A 190 -20.15 2.60 -17.06
C GLN A 190 -19.10 2.19 -18.10
N SER A 191 -17.81 2.30 -17.79
CA SER A 191 -16.76 1.92 -18.73
C SER A 191 -16.53 0.40 -18.72
N ASP A 192 -16.35 -0.16 -19.90
CA ASP A 192 -15.83 -1.52 -20.06
C ASP A 192 -14.30 -1.45 -20.04
N GLY A 193 -13.74 -1.74 -18.87
CA GLY A 193 -12.29 -1.78 -18.64
C GLY A 193 -11.77 -3.20 -18.42
N ASP A 194 -10.44 -3.32 -18.39
CA ASP A 194 -9.78 -4.57 -18.08
C ASP A 194 -9.97 -4.99 -16.60
N LYS A 195 -9.35 -6.10 -16.21
CA LYS A 195 -9.47 -6.61 -14.84
C LYS A 195 -8.95 -5.61 -13.79
N VAL A 196 -7.89 -4.87 -14.09
CA VAL A 196 -7.31 -3.89 -13.17
C VAL A 196 -8.27 -2.74 -12.99
N PHE A 197 -8.76 -2.18 -14.09
CA PHE A 197 -9.74 -1.09 -14.11
C PHE A 197 -10.98 -1.44 -13.28
N ILE A 198 -11.60 -2.60 -13.53
CA ILE A 198 -12.81 -3.02 -12.81
C ILE A 198 -12.53 -3.22 -11.31
N ASP A 199 -11.37 -3.78 -10.95
CA ASP A 199 -10.96 -3.94 -9.56
C ASP A 199 -10.75 -2.58 -8.88
N THR A 200 -10.14 -1.61 -9.56
CA THR A 200 -9.97 -0.24 -9.08
C THR A 200 -11.30 0.42 -8.77
N VAL A 201 -12.26 0.40 -9.69
CA VAL A 201 -13.59 1.01 -9.47
C VAL A 201 -14.34 0.30 -8.35
N ALA A 202 -14.20 -1.01 -8.20
CA ALA A 202 -14.77 -1.75 -7.07
C ALA A 202 -14.15 -1.32 -5.73
N TRP A 203 -12.83 -1.12 -5.67
CA TRP A 203 -12.16 -0.61 -4.47
C TRP A 203 -12.57 0.83 -4.13
N LEU A 204 -12.75 1.70 -5.13
CA LEU A 204 -13.31 3.04 -4.92
C LEU A 204 -14.71 2.96 -4.30
N CYS A 205 -15.59 2.12 -4.86
CA CYS A 205 -16.93 1.88 -4.30
C CYS A 205 -16.86 1.41 -2.85
N LYS A 206 -15.95 0.49 -2.53
CA LYS A 206 -15.75 -0.02 -1.18
C LYS A 206 -15.28 1.07 -0.22
N ALA A 207 -14.32 1.90 -0.62
CA ALA A 207 -13.79 3.00 0.17
C ALA A 207 -14.87 4.05 0.45
N VAL A 208 -15.60 4.48 -0.58
CA VAL A 208 -16.70 5.45 -0.46
C VAL A 208 -17.82 4.92 0.42
N ALA A 209 -18.25 3.67 0.24
CA ALA A 209 -19.27 3.05 1.10
C ALA A 209 -18.84 2.94 2.56
N ASN A 210 -17.54 2.72 2.81
CA ASN A 210 -17.00 2.60 4.16
C ASN A 210 -17.03 3.92 4.95
N SER A 211 -17.19 5.06 4.28
CA SER A 211 -17.46 6.33 4.95
C SER A 211 -18.80 6.36 5.69
N LYS A 212 -19.74 5.46 5.31
CA LYS A 212 -21.12 5.40 5.79
C LYS A 212 -21.91 6.71 5.63
N ASN A 213 -21.39 7.66 4.86
CA ASN A 213 -22.06 8.93 4.65
C ASN A 213 -23.23 8.73 3.66
N PRO A 214 -24.49 8.93 4.09
CA PRO A 214 -25.68 8.61 3.30
C PRO A 214 -25.73 9.37 1.97
N GLN A 215 -25.03 10.50 1.83
CA GLN A 215 -24.98 11.26 0.57
C GLN A 215 -24.43 10.45 -0.61
N TYR A 216 -23.57 9.45 -0.35
CA TYR A 216 -22.97 8.62 -1.39
C TYR A 216 -23.73 7.32 -1.66
N LYS A 217 -24.74 6.97 -0.84
CA LYS A 217 -25.54 5.76 -1.03
C LYS A 217 -26.19 5.69 -2.42
N PRO A 218 -26.83 6.77 -2.96
CA PRO A 218 -27.43 6.73 -4.29
C PRO A 218 -26.43 6.39 -5.40
N LEU A 219 -25.17 6.85 -5.29
CA LEU A 219 -24.13 6.52 -6.25
C LEU A 219 -23.81 5.01 -6.25
N ILE A 220 -23.63 4.43 -5.06
CA ILE A 220 -23.36 2.99 -4.93
C ILE A 220 -24.54 2.15 -5.41
N GLU A 221 -25.78 2.60 -5.17
CA GLU A 221 -27.00 1.97 -5.70
C GLU A 221 -27.00 1.97 -7.23
N ARG A 222 -26.74 3.13 -7.87
CA ARG A 222 -26.62 3.24 -9.33
C ARG A 222 -25.55 2.29 -9.87
N VAL A 223 -24.36 2.22 -9.27
CA VAL A 223 -23.32 1.29 -9.71
C VAL A 223 -23.80 -0.16 -9.59
N SER A 224 -24.53 -0.51 -8.54
CA SER A 224 -25.03 -1.87 -8.31
C SER A 224 -26.08 -2.36 -9.33
N THR A 225 -26.78 -1.42 -9.98
CA THR A 225 -27.86 -1.73 -10.93
C THR A 225 -27.45 -1.49 -12.38
N SER A 226 -26.62 -0.48 -12.65
CA SER A 226 -26.41 0.05 -14.00
C SER A 226 -24.96 0.04 -14.49
N ALA A 227 -23.98 -0.38 -13.69
CA ALA A 227 -22.61 -0.57 -14.21
C ALA A 227 -22.61 -1.62 -15.33
N ASN A 228 -21.90 -1.40 -16.43
CA ASN A 228 -21.83 -2.35 -17.56
C ASN A 228 -21.29 -3.71 -17.11
N ASN A 229 -20.28 -3.68 -16.25
CA ASN A 229 -19.62 -4.88 -15.77
C ASN A 229 -20.40 -5.58 -14.63
N LYS A 230 -20.79 -6.85 -14.84
CA LYS A 230 -21.53 -7.66 -13.86
C LYS A 230 -20.80 -7.82 -12.52
N LYS A 231 -19.47 -7.94 -12.54
CA LYS A 231 -18.66 -8.11 -11.32
C LYS A 231 -18.67 -6.83 -10.50
N LEU A 232 -18.54 -5.67 -11.14
CA LEU A 232 -18.64 -4.37 -10.48
C LEU A 232 -20.02 -4.18 -9.83
N ARG A 233 -21.11 -4.50 -10.54
CA ARG A 233 -22.48 -4.47 -9.98
C ARG A 233 -22.59 -5.30 -8.69
N ASN A 234 -22.04 -6.52 -8.71
CA ASN A 234 -22.09 -7.42 -7.57
C ASN A 234 -21.29 -6.90 -6.36
N TYR A 235 -20.11 -6.30 -6.60
CA TYR A 235 -19.35 -5.67 -5.51
C TYR A 235 -20.09 -4.48 -4.92
N ALA A 236 -20.58 -3.55 -5.75
CA ALA A 236 -21.33 -2.38 -5.27
C ALA A 236 -22.56 -2.81 -4.44
N ARG A 237 -23.31 -3.82 -4.90
CA ARG A 237 -24.44 -4.37 -4.14
C ARG A 237 -24.04 -4.86 -2.75
N LYS A 238 -22.90 -5.56 -2.64
CA LYS A 238 -22.37 -6.00 -1.34
C LYS A 238 -22.06 -4.81 -0.42
N TYR A 239 -21.55 -3.71 -0.96
CA TYR A 239 -21.12 -2.57 -0.17
C TYR A 239 -22.26 -1.66 0.29
N LEU A 240 -23.46 -1.79 -0.29
CA LEU A 240 -24.67 -1.12 0.23
C LEU A 240 -24.97 -1.49 1.69
N ASN A 241 -24.55 -2.68 2.13
CA ASN A 241 -24.68 -3.11 3.52
C ASN A 241 -23.92 -2.24 4.52
N TYR A 242 -23.01 -1.37 4.09
CA TYR A 242 -22.28 -0.48 4.99
C TYR A 242 -23.10 0.73 5.44
N TYR A 243 -24.23 1.01 4.77
CA TYR A 243 -25.17 2.09 5.11
C TYR A 243 -26.34 1.63 5.99
N ASN A 244 -26.36 0.36 6.38
CA ASN A 244 -27.39 -0.24 7.23
C ASN A 244 -26.93 -0.31 8.68
#